data_AF-A0A812G6Y2-F1
#
_entry.id   AF-A0A812G6Y2-F1
#
_cell.length_a   1.000
_cell.length_b   1.000
_cell.length_c   1.000
_cell.angle_alpha   90.00
_cell.angle_beta   90.00
_cell.angle_gamma   90.00
#
_symmetry.space_group_name_H-M   'P 1'
#
loop_
_entity.id
_entity.type
_entity.pdbx_description
1 polymer ?
#
loop_
_entity_poly.entity_id
_entity_poly.type
_entity_poly.pdbx_seq_one_letter_code
_entity_poly.pdbx_strand_id
1 'polypeptide(L)'
;MVTREDGSSHEVPRTRVIAWYEGLLVLQELEARRDARITWFDDRFRKLLTQERKKRKVSGILYLEKKLLNLSVTGKRFEDAEGISFVHRRPGVKDADIPEDKDEDPTPDGFRIADITGYMPPWEAWCHEHAGFYQDFYRVHWQDDKGTAWAGMNLSKVENGAAEAGSTWEPDDCIPASLDGMRLREKTRWLKRKHEQEQKEKAEKDKEEAERRPEPPPAKMARYKRDGSPLLRDMFRLKRGHDFNPPQAGKDPDVRSGWPKRAEDYPPGYGCADPPGLCRASCDCMDDNRSQKPWETTKEWLEDPKRASDAKKAIEALSAQQRFVRRRGTTSNFHYFETAQTRQADQTHTNAAMYLCKVLEESVRSVLKDLPILALQENGDSVRIPAGALMKPSEDYVPVQFQLSQTSSARKWLCLGEEDGKLSLIGRGPPSRPAPFRVEFVHPEGMTAVVDCMVTDAQVKSWLSASSRIVARFTDVAHCPLSRKSRGVLQEHLGKIFDFGTKVAKEVSLGRWLDVVDMLIRMLRTTAMAHVVKPDSPSSRPPRASAVAPAR
;
A
#
# COMPACT_ATOMS: atom_id res chain seq x y z
N MET A 1 -27.87 0.79 22.93
CA MET A 1 -27.50 1.38 24.24
C MET A 1 -26.36 2.36 24.04
N VAL A 2 -26.41 3.50 24.73
CA VAL A 2 -25.33 4.48 24.81
C VAL A 2 -24.88 4.52 26.26
N THR A 3 -23.59 4.32 26.51
CA THR A 3 -22.98 4.39 27.84
C THR A 3 -22.50 5.81 28.09
N ARG A 4 -22.99 6.42 29.17
CA ARG A 4 -22.58 7.75 29.64
C ARG A 4 -21.23 7.69 30.35
N GLU A 5 -20.63 8.85 30.58
CA GLU A 5 -19.33 8.98 31.27
C GLU A 5 -19.37 8.49 32.73
N ASP A 6 -20.56 8.46 33.33
CA ASP A 6 -20.82 7.89 34.66
C ASP A 6 -20.97 6.35 34.65
N GLY A 7 -20.81 5.70 33.48
CA GLY A 7 -20.97 4.26 33.31
C GLY A 7 -22.43 3.79 33.18
N SER A 8 -23.41 4.69 33.30
CA SER A 8 -24.82 4.34 33.10
C SER A 8 -25.09 4.07 31.62
N SER A 9 -25.83 2.99 31.33
CA SER A 9 -26.23 2.66 29.96
C SER A 9 -27.70 3.01 29.76
N HIS A 10 -27.99 3.86 28.79
CA HIS A 10 -29.35 4.22 28.41
C HIS A 10 -29.68 3.65 27.04
N GLU A 11 -30.91 3.15 26.89
CA GLU A 11 -31.44 2.82 25.59
C GLU A 11 -31.84 4.11 24.86
N VAL A 12 -31.22 4.35 23.70
CA VAL A 12 -31.58 5.46 22.83
C VAL A 12 -32.46 4.87 21.73
N PRO A 13 -33.70 5.37 21.56
CA PRO A 13 -34.56 4.94 20.47
C PRO A 13 -33.84 5.04 19.14
N ARG A 14 -33.94 4.02 18.28
CA ARG A 14 -33.29 4.03 16.96
C ARG A 14 -33.67 5.24 16.12
N THR A 15 -34.88 5.77 16.31
CA THR A 15 -35.40 6.99 15.67
C THR A 15 -34.65 8.27 16.07
N ARG A 16 -33.89 8.25 17.18
CA ARG A 16 -33.07 9.35 17.67
C ARG A 16 -31.58 9.17 17.37
N VAL A 17 -31.22 8.19 16.55
CA VAL A 17 -29.84 7.92 16.14
C VAL A 17 -29.65 8.35 14.69
N ILE A 18 -28.63 9.17 14.44
CA ILE A 18 -28.21 9.56 13.09
C ILE A 18 -27.28 8.51 12.48
N ALA A 19 -27.27 8.39 11.15
CA ALA A 19 -26.33 7.49 10.51
C ALA A 19 -24.88 7.94 10.81
N TRP A 20 -23.98 6.97 11.00
CA TRP A 20 -22.61 7.28 11.44
C TRP A 20 -21.89 8.29 10.53
N TYR A 21 -21.98 8.10 9.21
CA TYR A 21 -21.32 8.99 8.25
C TYR A 21 -21.93 10.40 8.27
N GLU A 22 -23.24 10.49 8.42
CA GLU A 22 -23.99 11.73 8.60
C GLU A 22 -23.57 12.48 9.86
N GLY A 23 -23.34 11.76 10.97
CA GLY A 23 -22.74 12.33 12.18
C GLY A 23 -21.35 12.91 11.95
N LEU A 24 -20.51 12.26 11.13
CA LEU A 24 -19.19 12.83 10.78
C LEU A 24 -19.33 14.13 9.96
N LEU A 25 -20.35 14.25 9.11
CA LEU A 25 -20.62 15.46 8.35
C LEU A 25 -21.09 16.61 9.26
N VAL A 26 -21.91 16.30 10.29
CA VAL A 26 -22.26 17.29 11.33
C VAL A 26 -21.01 17.77 12.05
N LEU A 27 -20.13 16.85 12.50
CA LEU A 27 -18.88 17.23 13.17
C LEU A 27 -17.97 18.08 12.26
N GLN A 28 -17.93 17.80 10.95
CA GLN A 28 -17.19 18.58 9.98
C GLN A 28 -17.75 20.00 9.83
N GLU A 29 -19.07 20.16 9.79
CA GLU A 29 -19.72 21.48 9.72
C GLU A 29 -19.48 22.29 11.00
N LEU A 30 -19.56 21.64 12.16
CA LEU A 30 -19.24 22.25 13.45
C LEU A 30 -17.78 22.72 13.54
N GLU A 31 -16.85 21.92 13.02
CA GLU A 31 -15.43 22.28 12.95
C GLU A 31 -15.20 23.51 12.05
N ALA A 32 -15.92 23.60 10.92
CA ALA A 32 -15.79 24.70 9.98
C ALA A 32 -16.33 26.03 10.54
N ARG A 33 -17.45 25.99 11.27
CA ARG A 33 -18.08 27.21 11.81
C ARG A 33 -17.34 27.83 13.00
N ARG A 34 -16.48 27.05 13.70
CA ARG A 34 -15.76 27.48 14.91
C ARG A 34 -16.65 28.23 15.92
N ASP A 35 -17.95 27.89 16.00
CA ASP A 35 -18.88 28.60 16.87
C ASP A 35 -18.59 28.21 18.33
N ALA A 36 -18.10 29.17 19.12
CA ALA A 36 -17.75 28.99 20.53
C ALA A 36 -18.95 28.61 21.41
N ARG A 37 -20.18 28.70 20.89
CA ARG A 37 -21.41 28.37 21.62
C ARG A 37 -21.64 26.86 21.80
N ILE A 38 -20.93 26.00 21.06
CA ILE A 38 -21.17 24.55 21.06
C ILE A 38 -20.17 23.86 21.99
N THR A 39 -20.50 23.86 23.28
CA THR A 39 -19.60 23.42 24.37
C THR A 39 -19.28 21.93 24.36
N TRP A 40 -20.14 21.09 23.76
CA TRP A 40 -19.92 19.65 23.69
C TRP A 40 -19.00 19.22 22.54
N PHE A 41 -18.74 20.10 21.55
CA PHE A 41 -17.81 19.81 20.47
C PHE A 41 -16.36 20.02 20.91
N ASP A 42 -15.88 19.05 21.68
CA ASP A 42 -14.58 19.02 22.34
C ASP A 42 -13.46 18.41 21.46
N ASP A 43 -12.24 18.33 22.04
CA ASP A 43 -11.08 17.75 21.37
C ASP A 43 -11.22 16.25 21.08
N ARG A 44 -12.09 15.54 21.79
CA ARG A 44 -12.36 14.13 21.52
C ARG A 44 -13.09 13.99 20.19
N PHE A 45 -14.09 14.82 19.91
CA PHE A 45 -14.76 14.80 18.60
C PHE A 45 -13.84 15.27 17.46
N ARG A 46 -12.96 16.25 17.69
CA ARG A 46 -11.93 16.65 16.70
C ARG A 46 -10.95 15.51 16.40
N LYS A 47 -10.50 14.79 17.43
CA LYS A 47 -9.63 13.60 17.28
C LYS A 47 -10.35 12.48 16.53
N LEU A 48 -11.62 12.21 16.86
CA LEU A 48 -12.45 11.23 16.15
C LEU A 48 -12.59 11.59 14.67
N LEU A 49 -12.95 12.85 14.37
CA LEU A 49 -13.10 13.32 12.99
C LEU A 49 -11.77 13.21 12.23
N THR A 50 -10.65 13.59 12.86
CA THR A 50 -9.30 13.44 12.28
C THR A 50 -8.96 11.97 12.03
N GLN A 51 -9.28 11.08 12.97
CA GLN A 51 -9.06 9.64 12.81
C GLN A 51 -9.91 9.07 11.67
N GLU A 52 -11.17 9.46 11.55
CA GLU A 52 -12.03 9.01 10.46
C GLU A 52 -11.61 9.58 9.11
N ARG A 53 -11.15 10.84 9.03
CA ARG A 53 -10.56 11.42 7.81
C ARG A 53 -9.30 10.67 7.34
N LYS A 54 -8.52 10.11 8.27
CA LYS A 54 -7.38 9.23 7.93
C LYS A 54 -7.83 7.89 7.34
N LYS A 55 -8.97 7.35 7.81
CA LYS A 55 -9.51 6.07 7.35
C LYS A 55 -10.30 6.19 6.03
N ARG A 56 -11.03 7.29 5.83
CA ARG A 56 -11.95 7.47 4.69
C ARG A 56 -12.06 8.95 4.31
N LYS A 57 -12.42 9.22 3.04
CA LYS A 57 -12.78 10.57 2.60
C LYS A 57 -14.17 10.93 3.17
N VAL A 58 -14.19 11.80 4.17
CA VAL A 58 -15.42 12.42 4.71
C VAL A 58 -15.72 13.65 3.84
N SER A 59 -16.82 13.61 3.10
CA SER A 59 -17.19 14.66 2.14
C SER A 59 -18.71 14.69 1.94
N GLY A 60 -19.32 15.85 2.21
CA GLY A 60 -20.76 16.06 2.02
C GLY A 60 -21.18 15.92 0.57
N ILE A 61 -20.35 16.38 -0.38
CA ILE A 61 -20.56 16.23 -1.83
C ILE A 61 -20.72 14.74 -2.18
N LEU A 62 -19.74 13.92 -1.79
CA LEU A 62 -19.76 12.48 -2.10
C LEU A 62 -20.95 11.75 -1.46
N TYR A 63 -21.35 12.17 -0.25
CA TYR A 63 -22.51 11.58 0.41
C TYR A 63 -23.79 11.93 -0.31
N LEU A 64 -23.98 13.22 -0.64
CA LEU A 64 -25.16 13.68 -1.33
C LEU A 64 -25.30 13.01 -2.69
N GLU A 65 -24.26 13.02 -3.52
CA GLU A 65 -24.25 12.35 -4.84
C GLU A 65 -24.66 10.87 -4.76
N LYS A 66 -24.19 10.16 -3.73
CA LYS A 66 -24.40 8.71 -3.61
C LYS A 66 -25.68 8.32 -2.90
N LYS A 67 -26.20 9.16 -2.00
CA LYS A 67 -27.26 8.77 -1.06
C LYS A 67 -28.49 9.67 -1.09
N LEU A 68 -28.33 10.97 -1.30
CA LEU A 68 -29.43 11.93 -1.14
C LEU A 68 -29.89 12.56 -2.46
N LEU A 69 -29.08 12.51 -3.52
CA LEU A 69 -29.38 13.17 -4.80
C LEU A 69 -30.71 12.69 -5.40
N ASN A 70 -30.92 11.38 -5.43
CA ASN A 70 -32.12 10.75 -6.01
C ASN A 70 -33.14 10.32 -4.94
N LEU A 71 -33.08 10.92 -3.76
CA LEU A 71 -33.93 10.62 -2.62
C LEU A 71 -34.72 11.88 -2.24
N SER A 72 -36.04 11.77 -2.23
CA SER A 72 -36.92 12.80 -1.65
C SER A 72 -37.74 12.17 -0.52
N VAL A 73 -37.87 12.91 0.57
CA VAL A 73 -38.74 12.61 1.69
C VAL A 73 -40.03 13.38 1.46
N THR A 74 -41.17 12.69 1.38
CA THR A 74 -42.46 13.34 1.12
C THR A 74 -43.57 12.67 1.87
N GLY A 75 -44.50 13.45 2.39
CA GLY A 75 -45.78 12.95 2.89
C GLY A 75 -45.83 12.84 4.41
N LYS A 76 -47.05 12.59 4.91
CA LYS A 76 -47.32 12.49 6.35
C LYS A 76 -46.52 11.34 6.95
N ARG A 77 -45.92 11.60 8.11
CA ARG A 77 -45.41 10.55 8.99
C ARG A 77 -46.55 9.57 9.25
N PHE A 78 -46.35 8.29 8.94
CA PHE A 78 -47.30 7.25 9.29
C PHE A 78 -46.71 6.39 10.40
N GLU A 79 -47.49 6.10 11.42
CA GLU A 79 -47.11 5.17 12.47
C GLU A 79 -47.61 3.77 12.07
N ASP A 80 -46.76 2.76 12.18
CA ASP A 80 -47.19 1.37 12.02
C ASP A 80 -47.94 0.86 13.26
N ALA A 81 -48.35 -0.40 13.24
CA ALA A 81 -49.05 -1.05 14.35
C ALA A 81 -48.20 -1.15 15.65
N GLU A 82 -46.89 -0.92 15.56
CA GLU A 82 -45.94 -0.94 16.68
C GLU A 82 -45.65 0.48 17.21
N GLY A 83 -46.32 1.51 16.66
CA GLY A 83 -46.11 2.92 17.00
C GLY A 83 -44.82 3.50 16.40
N ILE A 84 -44.23 2.83 15.41
CA ILE A 84 -43.00 3.28 14.75
C ILE A 84 -43.38 4.23 13.63
N SER A 85 -42.92 5.48 13.73
CA SER A 85 -43.14 6.49 12.71
C SER A 85 -42.20 6.30 11.51
N PHE A 86 -42.77 6.10 10.33
CA PHE A 86 -42.07 6.05 9.06
C PHE A 86 -42.32 7.34 8.29
N VAL A 87 -41.27 7.82 7.63
CA VAL A 87 -41.37 8.90 6.65
C VAL A 87 -41.31 8.29 5.27
N HIS A 88 -42.26 8.62 4.41
CA HIS A 88 -42.30 8.07 3.06
C HIS A 88 -41.15 8.65 2.23
N ARG A 89 -40.18 7.79 1.90
CA ARG A 89 -39.01 8.11 1.09
C ARG A 89 -39.24 7.58 -0.32
N ARG A 90 -39.17 8.47 -1.33
CA ARG A 90 -39.32 8.10 -2.74
C ARG A 90 -37.95 8.03 -3.40
N PRO A 91 -37.46 6.83 -3.73
CA PRO A 91 -36.22 6.66 -4.48
C PRO A 91 -36.46 6.88 -5.98
N GLY A 92 -35.39 7.24 -6.70
CA GLY A 92 -35.41 7.26 -8.16
C GLY A 92 -36.20 8.44 -8.74
N VAL A 93 -36.24 9.55 -8.00
CA VAL A 93 -36.72 10.83 -8.51
C VAL A 93 -35.92 11.16 -9.77
N LYS A 94 -36.60 11.22 -10.90
CA LYS A 94 -36.01 11.65 -12.17
C LYS A 94 -36.21 13.16 -12.30
N ASP A 95 -35.35 13.78 -13.11
CA ASP A 95 -35.61 15.11 -13.65
C ASP A 95 -36.80 14.96 -14.61
N ALA A 96 -38.00 14.87 -14.04
CA ALA A 96 -39.24 14.88 -14.79
C ALA A 96 -39.51 16.34 -15.14
N ASP A 97 -39.96 16.58 -16.36
CA ASP A 97 -40.44 17.89 -16.78
C ASP A 97 -41.45 18.38 -15.74
N ILE A 98 -41.15 19.55 -15.16
CA ILE A 98 -42.06 20.23 -14.24
C ILE A 98 -43.38 20.33 -15.00
N PRO A 99 -44.48 19.76 -14.48
CA PRO A 99 -45.76 19.89 -15.13
C PRO A 99 -45.96 21.38 -15.40
N GLU A 100 -46.07 21.79 -16.66
CA GLU A 100 -46.58 23.12 -16.98
C GLU A 100 -47.91 23.21 -16.24
N ASP A 101 -48.00 24.14 -15.28
CA ASP A 101 -49.17 24.30 -14.42
C ASP A 101 -50.39 24.36 -15.33
N LYS A 102 -51.13 23.25 -15.40
CA LYS A 102 -52.30 23.15 -16.24
C LYS A 102 -53.42 23.84 -15.49
N ASP A 103 -53.53 25.16 -15.64
CA ASP A 103 -54.70 26.00 -15.36
C ASP A 103 -55.64 25.46 -14.25
N GLU A 104 -55.10 25.02 -13.11
CA GLU A 104 -55.94 24.67 -11.98
C GLU A 104 -56.33 26.00 -11.35
N ASP A 105 -57.63 26.29 -11.37
CA ASP A 105 -58.19 27.52 -10.81
C ASP A 105 -57.64 27.72 -9.38
N PRO A 106 -57.11 28.91 -9.05
CA PRO A 106 -56.60 29.19 -7.72
C PRO A 106 -57.67 28.90 -6.68
N THR A 107 -57.37 27.95 -5.79
CA THR A 107 -58.16 27.73 -4.60
C THR A 107 -58.15 29.05 -3.81
N PRO A 108 -59.32 29.69 -3.58
CA PRO A 108 -59.37 30.91 -2.78
C PRO A 108 -58.70 30.65 -1.44
N ASP A 109 -57.80 31.54 -1.02
CA ASP A 109 -57.01 31.47 0.23
C ASP A 109 -55.91 30.39 0.29
N GLY A 110 -55.53 29.78 -0.84
CA GLY A 110 -54.43 28.81 -0.91
C GLY A 110 -53.05 29.46 -1.14
N PHE A 111 -52.02 28.97 -0.45
CA PHE A 111 -50.62 29.32 -0.75
C PHE A 111 -50.08 28.48 -1.91
N ARG A 112 -49.36 29.11 -2.84
CA ARG A 112 -48.67 28.42 -3.95
C ARG A 112 -47.16 28.59 -3.84
N ILE A 113 -46.42 27.54 -4.17
CA ILE A 113 -44.96 27.58 -4.24
C ILE A 113 -44.58 28.13 -5.62
N ALA A 114 -43.98 29.33 -5.63
CA ALA A 114 -43.47 29.99 -6.84
C ALA A 114 -42.27 29.24 -7.43
N ASP A 115 -41.30 28.95 -6.56
CA ASP A 115 -40.01 28.41 -6.94
C ASP A 115 -39.30 27.82 -5.72
N ILE A 116 -38.32 26.97 -5.98
CA ILE A 116 -37.38 26.44 -5.01
C ILE A 116 -35.99 26.89 -5.44
N THR A 117 -35.35 27.77 -4.66
CA THR A 117 -34.12 28.48 -5.07
C THR A 117 -32.90 28.15 -4.22
N GLY A 118 -33.04 27.22 -3.29
CA GLY A 118 -31.94 26.81 -2.42
C GLY A 118 -32.17 25.43 -1.85
N TYR A 119 -31.06 24.75 -1.56
CA TYR A 119 -31.04 23.46 -0.89
C TYR A 119 -30.01 23.50 0.23
N MET A 120 -30.38 22.93 1.37
CA MET A 120 -29.56 22.81 2.56
C MET A 120 -29.60 21.35 3.05
N PRO A 121 -28.48 20.62 3.02
CA PRO A 121 -28.43 19.24 3.49
C PRO A 121 -28.55 19.14 5.01
N PRO A 122 -28.82 17.93 5.56
CA PRO A 122 -29.21 17.78 6.96
C PRO A 122 -28.14 18.22 7.96
N TRP A 123 -26.87 18.06 7.61
CA TRP A 123 -25.75 18.49 8.47
C TRP A 123 -25.53 20.00 8.46
N GLU A 124 -25.86 20.71 7.37
CA GLU A 124 -25.83 22.18 7.33
C GLU A 124 -27.06 22.75 8.05
N ALA A 125 -28.23 22.13 7.86
CA ALA A 125 -29.49 22.49 8.51
C ALA A 125 -29.43 22.36 10.03
N TRP A 126 -28.77 21.32 10.52
CA TRP A 126 -28.52 21.12 11.96
C TRP A 126 -27.88 22.35 12.63
N CYS A 127 -27.01 23.06 11.90
CA CYS A 127 -26.29 24.21 12.43
C CYS A 127 -26.98 25.55 12.10
N HIS A 128 -28.11 25.53 11.38
CA HIS A 128 -28.81 26.73 10.91
C HIS A 128 -29.85 27.19 11.93
N GLU A 129 -29.90 28.50 12.19
CA GLU A 129 -30.75 29.14 13.21
C GLU A 129 -32.25 28.85 13.01
N HIS A 130 -32.69 28.84 11.75
CA HIS A 130 -34.10 28.65 11.38
C HIS A 130 -34.45 27.23 10.93
N ALA A 131 -33.47 26.32 10.81
CA ALA A 131 -33.74 24.97 10.30
C ALA A 131 -33.70 23.93 11.42
N GLY A 132 -32.75 24.02 12.37
CA GLY A 132 -32.70 23.35 13.69
C GLY A 132 -32.86 21.83 13.80
N PHE A 133 -33.41 21.19 12.77
CA PHE A 133 -33.86 19.81 12.70
C PHE A 133 -33.02 19.06 11.68
N TYR A 134 -32.74 17.80 11.99
CA TYR A 134 -31.92 16.94 11.13
C TYR A 134 -32.72 16.42 9.93
N GLN A 135 -32.88 17.23 8.88
CA GLN A 135 -33.49 16.85 7.61
C GLN A 135 -33.05 17.77 6.46
N ASP A 136 -33.36 17.38 5.22
CA ASP A 136 -33.17 18.23 4.04
C ASP A 136 -34.09 19.44 4.14
N PHE A 137 -33.58 20.64 3.87
CA PHE A 137 -34.38 21.87 3.76
C PHE A 137 -34.20 22.50 2.39
N TYR A 138 -35.26 23.15 1.92
CA TYR A 138 -35.23 23.92 0.69
C TYR A 138 -35.77 25.31 0.92
N ARG A 139 -35.21 26.27 0.20
CA ARG A 139 -35.71 27.63 0.23
C ARG A 139 -36.84 27.77 -0.76
N VAL A 140 -38.04 28.03 -0.24
CA VAL A 140 -39.29 28.10 -0.98
C VAL A 140 -39.70 29.56 -1.12
N HIS A 141 -39.98 29.99 -2.35
CA HIS A 141 -40.63 31.28 -2.61
C HIS A 141 -42.13 31.08 -2.72
N TRP A 142 -42.90 31.95 -2.09
CA TRP A 142 -44.37 31.86 -2.07
C TRP A 142 -44.99 32.85 -3.06
N GLN A 143 -46.11 32.45 -3.69
CA GLN A 143 -46.98 33.32 -4.47
C GLN A 143 -48.31 33.54 -3.73
N ASP A 144 -48.92 34.70 -3.99
CA ASP A 144 -50.31 34.96 -3.60
C ASP A 144 -51.31 34.27 -4.54
N ASP A 145 -52.58 34.44 -4.22
CA ASP A 145 -53.75 33.99 -5.00
C ASP A 145 -53.78 34.58 -6.43
N LYS A 146 -53.06 35.67 -6.66
CA LYS A 146 -52.93 36.36 -7.96
C LYS A 146 -51.68 35.94 -8.73
N GLY A 147 -50.91 34.96 -8.22
CA GLY A 147 -49.66 34.50 -8.83
C GLY A 147 -48.52 35.50 -8.71
N THR A 148 -48.65 36.55 -7.90
CA THR A 148 -47.59 37.52 -7.64
C THR A 148 -46.70 36.97 -6.53
N ALA A 149 -45.39 36.96 -6.75
CA ALA A 149 -44.44 36.57 -5.72
C ALA A 149 -44.58 37.47 -4.48
N TRP A 150 -44.53 36.90 -3.28
CA TRP A 150 -44.55 37.63 -2.00
C TRP A 150 -43.27 38.45 -1.74
N ALA A 151 -42.60 38.91 -2.79
CA ALA A 151 -41.30 39.58 -2.77
C ALA A 151 -41.26 40.84 -1.87
N GLY A 152 -42.42 41.40 -1.50
CA GLY A 152 -42.50 42.54 -0.58
C GLY A 152 -42.54 42.18 0.91
N MET A 153 -42.81 40.92 1.28
CA MET A 153 -43.01 40.55 2.68
C MET A 153 -41.73 39.99 3.29
N ASN A 154 -41.21 40.64 4.33
CA ASN A 154 -40.03 40.17 5.03
C ASN A 154 -40.40 39.03 6.00
N LEU A 155 -40.09 37.80 5.57
CA LEU A 155 -40.30 36.59 6.36
C LEU A 155 -39.09 36.21 7.22
N SER A 156 -38.00 37.00 7.25
CA SER A 156 -36.77 36.64 7.97
C SER A 156 -36.94 36.49 9.49
N LYS A 157 -38.07 36.97 10.05
CA LYS A 157 -38.37 36.89 11.48
C LYS A 157 -39.32 35.74 11.85
N VAL A 158 -39.89 35.03 10.86
CA VAL A 158 -40.69 33.84 11.17
C VAL A 158 -39.77 32.67 11.49
N GLU A 159 -40.30 31.64 12.14
CA GLU A 159 -39.53 30.48 12.63
C GLU A 159 -38.61 29.90 11.55
N ASN A 160 -39.16 29.65 10.35
CA ASN A 160 -38.46 29.15 9.17
C ASN A 160 -38.04 30.27 8.20
N GLY A 161 -37.87 31.49 8.68
CA GLY A 161 -37.61 32.67 7.85
C GLY A 161 -36.31 32.53 7.05
N ALA A 162 -36.36 32.89 5.77
CA ALA A 162 -35.15 33.10 4.98
C ALA A 162 -34.83 34.61 4.89
N ALA A 163 -33.56 34.93 4.68
CA ALA A 163 -33.11 36.32 4.56
C ALA A 163 -33.67 37.02 3.31
N GLU A 164 -34.10 36.25 2.32
CA GLU A 164 -34.67 36.74 1.07
C GLU A 164 -36.19 36.96 1.22
N ALA A 165 -36.67 38.14 0.84
CA ALA A 165 -38.07 38.50 1.02
C ALA A 165 -39.02 37.53 0.28
N GLY A 166 -40.15 37.21 0.91
CA GLY A 166 -41.13 36.26 0.37
C GLY A 166 -40.69 34.81 0.36
N SER A 167 -39.62 34.44 1.09
CA SER A 167 -39.13 33.06 1.15
C SER A 167 -38.96 32.52 2.56
N THR A 168 -39.10 31.19 2.69
CA THR A 168 -38.86 30.43 3.92
C THR A 168 -38.03 29.18 3.64
N TRP A 169 -37.41 28.64 4.67
CA TRP A 169 -36.74 27.33 4.64
C TRP A 169 -37.74 26.25 5.03
N GLU A 170 -38.26 25.52 4.05
CA GLU A 170 -39.19 24.44 4.28
C GLU A 170 -38.49 23.09 4.33
N PRO A 171 -38.90 22.21 5.24
CA PRO A 171 -38.37 20.85 5.28
C PRO A 171 -38.85 20.04 4.07
N ASP A 172 -38.05 19.07 3.66
CA ASP A 172 -38.32 18.25 2.45
C ASP A 172 -39.70 17.57 2.48
N ASP A 173 -40.16 17.14 3.67
CA ASP A 173 -41.44 16.46 3.86
C ASP A 173 -42.66 17.37 3.64
N CYS A 174 -42.50 18.69 3.76
CA CYS A 174 -43.51 19.70 3.44
C CYS A 174 -43.62 20.01 1.94
N ILE A 175 -42.68 19.55 1.11
CA ILE A 175 -42.67 19.88 -0.33
C ILE A 175 -43.40 18.79 -1.14
N PRO A 176 -44.43 19.16 -1.91
CA PRO A 176 -45.23 18.20 -2.65
C PRO A 176 -44.44 17.44 -3.70
N ALA A 177 -44.91 16.24 -4.01
CA ALA A 177 -44.30 15.33 -4.97
C ALA A 177 -44.16 15.92 -6.38
N SER A 178 -45.08 16.79 -6.79
CA SER A 178 -45.06 17.48 -8.09
C SER A 178 -43.84 18.38 -8.28
N LEU A 179 -43.19 18.82 -7.21
CA LEU A 179 -42.03 19.71 -7.23
C LEU A 179 -40.68 18.97 -7.12
N ASP A 180 -40.69 17.66 -7.32
CA ASP A 180 -39.50 16.81 -7.32
C ASP A 180 -38.41 17.28 -8.30
N GLY A 181 -38.78 17.67 -9.52
CA GLY A 181 -37.84 18.22 -10.49
C GLY A 181 -37.16 19.49 -9.97
N MET A 182 -37.90 20.37 -9.31
CA MET A 182 -37.32 21.59 -8.70
C MET A 182 -36.34 21.26 -7.58
N ARG A 183 -36.66 20.30 -6.70
CA ARG A 183 -35.76 19.82 -5.65
C ARG A 183 -34.46 19.24 -6.20
N LEU A 184 -34.56 18.39 -7.21
CA LEU A 184 -33.40 17.75 -7.83
C LEU A 184 -32.49 18.78 -8.50
N ARG A 185 -33.06 19.79 -9.17
CA ARG A 185 -32.31 20.92 -9.74
C ARG A 185 -31.54 21.68 -8.65
N GLU A 186 -32.15 21.98 -7.51
CA GLU A 186 -31.46 22.67 -6.41
C GLU A 186 -30.38 21.83 -5.73
N LYS A 187 -30.62 20.53 -5.51
CA LYS A 187 -29.58 19.59 -5.05
C LYS A 187 -28.39 19.57 -5.99
N THR A 188 -28.65 19.54 -7.30
CA THR A 188 -27.61 19.55 -8.35
C THR A 188 -26.86 20.89 -8.39
N ARG A 189 -27.57 22.02 -8.26
CA ARG A 189 -26.95 23.35 -8.15
C ARG A 189 -26.08 23.47 -6.91
N TRP A 190 -26.51 22.94 -5.77
CA TRP A 190 -25.71 22.89 -4.55
C TRP A 190 -24.43 22.07 -4.76
N LEU A 191 -24.51 20.88 -5.39
CA LEU A 191 -23.32 20.07 -5.71
C LEU A 191 -22.33 20.84 -6.57
N LYS A 192 -22.82 21.46 -7.64
CA LYS A 192 -21.98 22.24 -8.55
C LYS A 192 -21.26 23.37 -7.80
N ARG A 193 -22.00 24.15 -6.99
CA ARG A 193 -21.41 25.24 -6.17
C ARG A 193 -20.33 24.72 -5.22
N LYS A 194 -20.56 23.59 -4.55
CA LYS A 194 -19.58 22.99 -3.62
C LYS A 194 -18.35 22.45 -4.34
N HIS A 195 -18.50 21.83 -5.51
CA HIS A 195 -17.36 21.41 -6.34
C HIS A 195 -16.51 22.60 -6.78
N GLU A 196 -17.14 23.68 -7.24
CA GLU A 196 -16.45 24.92 -7.63
C GLU A 196 -15.71 25.54 -6.44
N GLN A 197 -16.32 25.52 -5.25
CA GLN A 197 -15.69 25.98 -4.01
C GLN A 197 -14.47 25.11 -3.64
N GLU A 198 -14.58 23.78 -3.61
CA GLU A 198 -13.45 22.88 -3.30
C GLU A 198 -12.30 23.05 -4.31
N GLN A 199 -12.61 23.28 -5.59
CA GLN A 199 -11.61 23.55 -6.63
C GLN A 199 -10.91 24.89 -6.41
N LYS A 200 -11.66 25.94 -6.05
CA LYS A 200 -11.11 27.27 -5.76
C LYS A 200 -10.21 27.24 -4.52
N GLU A 201 -10.66 26.62 -3.43
CA GLU A 201 -9.86 26.48 -2.21
C GLU A 201 -8.58 25.67 -2.45
N LYS A 202 -8.66 24.62 -3.26
CA LYS A 202 -7.48 23.86 -3.67
C LYS A 202 -6.51 24.71 -4.50
N ALA A 203 -7.02 25.47 -5.46
CA ALA A 203 -6.20 26.35 -6.29
C ALA A 203 -5.53 27.46 -5.45
N GLU A 204 -6.23 28.04 -4.47
CA GLU A 204 -5.67 29.01 -3.54
C GLU A 204 -4.59 28.39 -2.65
N LYS A 205 -4.82 27.17 -2.14
CA LYS A 205 -3.82 26.44 -1.34
C LYS A 205 -2.58 26.06 -2.15
N ASP A 206 -2.76 25.59 -3.37
CA ASP A 206 -1.66 25.25 -4.28
C ASP A 206 -0.86 26.53 -4.64
N LYS A 207 -1.53 27.68 -4.76
CA LYS A 207 -0.89 28.99 -4.95
C LYS A 207 -0.10 29.42 -3.70
N GLU A 208 -0.67 29.30 -2.52
CA GLU A 208 0.02 29.61 -1.25
C GLU A 208 1.23 28.69 -1.02
N GLU A 209 1.11 27.39 -1.35
CA GLU A 209 2.23 26.45 -1.27
C GLU A 209 3.32 26.75 -2.31
N ALA A 210 2.94 27.18 -3.50
CA ALA A 210 3.89 27.63 -4.53
C ALA A 210 4.64 28.90 -4.09
N GLU A 211 3.95 29.88 -3.49
CA GLU A 211 4.57 31.11 -2.96
C GLU A 211 5.46 30.84 -1.73
N ARG A 212 5.12 29.84 -0.90
CA ARG A 212 5.94 29.42 0.25
C ARG A 212 7.12 28.53 -0.12
N ARG A 213 7.18 28.03 -1.35
CA ARG A 213 8.27 27.15 -1.78
C ARG A 213 9.53 28.01 -1.95
N PRO A 214 10.57 27.86 -1.10
CA PRO A 214 11.83 28.57 -1.32
C PRO A 214 12.37 28.21 -2.70
N GLU A 215 13.05 29.17 -3.34
CA GLU A 215 13.64 28.99 -4.68
C GLU A 215 14.34 27.62 -4.77
N PRO A 216 14.11 26.86 -5.85
CA PRO A 216 14.68 25.54 -5.99
C PRO A 216 16.21 25.68 -5.84
N PRO A 217 16.84 24.95 -4.88
CA PRO A 217 18.27 25.02 -4.71
C PRO A 217 18.95 24.71 -6.05
N PRO A 218 20.06 25.39 -6.38
CA PRO A 218 20.72 25.25 -7.67
C PRO A 218 20.92 23.78 -8.02
N ALA A 219 20.61 23.43 -9.27
CA ALA A 219 20.60 22.06 -9.75
C ALA A 219 21.90 21.35 -9.36
N LYS A 220 21.81 20.44 -8.40
CA LYS A 220 22.95 19.59 -8.02
C LYS A 220 23.31 18.75 -9.23
N MET A 221 24.41 19.11 -9.89
CA MET A 221 25.01 18.31 -10.93
C MET A 221 25.13 16.86 -10.44
N ALA A 222 24.64 15.93 -11.27
CA ALA A 222 24.74 14.50 -11.03
C ALA A 222 26.22 14.11 -10.94
N ARG A 223 26.76 14.08 -9.71
CA ARG A 223 28.07 13.56 -9.41
C ARG A 223 28.00 12.64 -8.21
N TYR A 224 28.60 11.47 -8.44
CA TYR A 224 28.92 10.35 -7.57
C TYR A 224 27.83 9.30 -7.33
N LYS A 225 28.19 8.09 -7.81
CA LYS A 225 27.74 6.76 -7.39
C LYS A 225 27.03 6.82 -6.04
N ARG A 226 25.76 6.39 -6.02
CA ARG A 226 25.10 6.01 -4.76
C ARG A 226 26.02 5.01 -4.07
N ASP A 227 26.60 5.47 -2.98
CA ASP A 227 27.19 4.62 -1.97
C ASP A 227 26.10 3.62 -1.54
N GLY A 228 26.28 2.33 -1.85
CA GLY A 228 25.39 1.25 -1.44
C GLY A 228 25.51 0.87 0.04
N SER A 229 26.42 1.51 0.79
CA SER A 229 26.67 1.24 2.22
C SER A 229 25.44 1.40 3.12
N PRO A 230 24.52 2.36 2.90
CA PRO A 230 23.30 2.47 3.72
C PRO A 230 22.37 1.28 3.50
N LEU A 231 22.22 0.82 2.26
CA LEU A 231 21.41 -0.37 1.94
C LEU A 231 22.09 -1.66 2.45
N LEU A 232 23.42 -1.74 2.36
CA LEU A 232 24.22 -2.82 2.94
C LEU A 232 24.13 -2.87 4.48
N ARG A 233 23.99 -1.72 5.17
CA ARG A 233 23.79 -1.69 6.63
C ARG A 233 22.44 -2.28 7.04
N ASP A 234 21.39 -2.09 6.24
CA ASP A 234 20.05 -2.59 6.52
C ASP A 234 19.88 -4.07 6.14
N MET A 235 20.68 -4.58 5.20
CA MET A 235 20.66 -5.98 4.81
C MET A 235 21.55 -6.88 5.69
N PHE A 236 22.50 -6.32 6.47
CA PHE A 236 23.61 -7.09 7.05
C PHE A 236 24.04 -6.69 8.47
N ARG A 237 23.13 -6.29 9.38
CA ARG A 237 23.48 -6.13 10.81
C ARG A 237 22.52 -6.84 11.75
N LEU A 238 22.74 -8.14 11.93
CA LEU A 238 22.23 -8.97 13.03
C LEU A 238 22.88 -8.65 14.39
N LYS A 239 23.93 -7.82 14.46
CA LYS A 239 24.54 -7.41 15.76
C LYS A 239 23.58 -6.73 16.74
N ARG A 240 22.41 -6.27 16.28
CA ARG A 240 21.25 -6.16 17.15
C ARG A 240 20.40 -7.37 16.84
N GLY A 241 20.49 -8.39 17.68
CA GLY A 241 19.49 -9.44 17.65
C GLY A 241 18.11 -8.78 17.63
N HIS A 242 17.11 -9.45 17.07
CA HIS A 242 15.76 -9.23 17.55
C HIS A 242 15.86 -9.23 19.07
N ASP A 243 15.77 -8.06 19.73
CA ASP A 243 16.03 -7.92 21.15
C ASP A 243 15.03 -8.80 21.89
N PHE A 244 15.42 -10.06 22.09
CA PHE A 244 14.79 -10.97 22.99
C PHE A 244 15.29 -10.52 24.36
N ASN A 245 14.68 -9.46 24.87
CA ASN A 245 14.66 -9.28 26.31
C ASN A 245 13.71 -10.37 26.80
N PRO A 246 14.21 -11.45 27.44
CA PRO A 246 13.32 -12.42 28.06
C PRO A 246 12.39 -11.62 28.98
N PRO A 247 11.06 -11.77 28.84
CA PRO A 247 10.13 -11.00 29.65
C PRO A 247 10.49 -11.21 31.12
N GLN A 248 10.72 -10.12 31.84
CA GLN A 248 10.92 -10.16 33.29
C GLN A 248 9.72 -10.92 33.88
N ALA A 249 9.98 -12.10 34.45
CA ALA A 249 8.98 -13.10 34.81
C ALA A 249 7.93 -12.64 35.85
N GLY A 250 7.94 -11.38 36.27
CA GLY A 250 7.06 -10.84 37.30
C GLY A 250 6.02 -9.80 36.86
N LYS A 251 5.93 -9.44 35.57
CA LYS A 251 5.05 -8.32 35.15
C LYS A 251 3.63 -8.69 34.68
N ASP A 252 3.35 -9.95 34.33
CA ASP A 252 2.00 -10.40 33.92
C ASP A 252 1.78 -11.89 34.27
N PRO A 253 1.62 -12.25 35.56
CA PRO A 253 1.44 -13.66 35.96
C PRO A 253 0.12 -14.26 35.46
N ASP A 254 -0.93 -13.44 35.29
CA ASP A 254 -2.30 -13.92 35.01
C ASP A 254 -2.57 -14.26 33.55
N VAL A 255 -1.81 -13.72 32.59
CA VAL A 255 -1.98 -14.07 31.17
C VAL A 255 -1.50 -15.52 30.89
N ARG A 256 -0.67 -16.07 31.79
CA ARG A 256 -0.02 -17.39 31.64
C ARG A 256 -0.75 -18.54 32.32
N SER A 257 -1.79 -18.27 33.10
CA SER A 257 -2.40 -19.26 34.03
C SER A 257 -3.56 -20.06 33.45
N GLY A 258 -4.10 -19.68 32.27
CA GLY A 258 -5.32 -20.29 31.72
C GLY A 258 -5.13 -21.47 30.75
N TRP A 259 -3.90 -21.76 30.31
CA TRP A 259 -3.69 -22.78 29.26
C TRP A 259 -3.26 -24.13 29.85
N PRO A 260 -3.93 -25.24 29.47
CA PRO A 260 -3.53 -26.59 29.83
C PRO A 260 -2.10 -26.91 29.36
N LYS A 261 -1.18 -27.18 30.29
CA LYS A 261 0.21 -27.56 29.97
C LYS A 261 0.44 -29.06 30.12
N ARG A 262 -0.45 -29.74 30.85
CA ARG A 262 -0.46 -31.18 31.07
C ARG A 262 -1.78 -31.77 30.56
N ALA A 263 -1.80 -33.07 30.35
CA ALA A 263 -3.02 -33.76 29.95
C ALA A 263 -4.11 -33.58 31.02
N GLU A 264 -3.71 -33.57 32.30
CA GLU A 264 -4.59 -33.40 33.44
C GLU A 264 -5.23 -32.00 33.55
N ASP A 265 -4.64 -30.99 32.89
CA ASP A 265 -5.17 -29.62 32.92
C ASP A 265 -6.38 -29.44 31.97
N TYR A 266 -6.66 -30.43 31.11
CA TYR A 266 -7.86 -30.43 30.27
C TYR A 266 -9.10 -30.88 31.07
N PRO A 267 -10.29 -30.31 30.80
CA PRO A 267 -11.52 -30.77 31.42
C PRO A 267 -11.76 -32.28 31.19
N PRO A 268 -12.37 -33.01 32.15
CA PRO A 268 -12.64 -34.44 32.00
C PRO A 268 -13.37 -34.76 30.68
N GLY A 269 -12.82 -35.67 29.89
CA GLY A 269 -13.35 -36.06 28.57
C GLY A 269 -12.73 -35.33 27.38
N TYR A 270 -11.85 -34.36 27.60
CA TYR A 270 -11.09 -33.67 26.56
C TYR A 270 -9.60 -34.07 26.65
N GLY A 271 -8.93 -34.13 25.51
CA GLY A 271 -7.49 -34.41 25.41
C GLY A 271 -6.78 -33.41 24.50
N CYS A 272 -5.46 -33.37 24.56
CA CYS A 272 -4.69 -32.52 23.65
C CYS A 272 -4.88 -32.99 22.20
N ALA A 273 -4.96 -32.05 21.25
CA ALA A 273 -4.94 -32.38 19.83
C ALA A 273 -3.57 -32.98 19.48
N ASP A 274 -3.56 -34.19 18.93
CA ASP A 274 -2.33 -34.88 18.49
C ASP A 274 -2.41 -35.16 16.98
N PRO A 275 -1.58 -34.49 16.13
CA PRO A 275 -0.55 -33.49 16.44
C PRO A 275 -1.10 -32.04 16.52
N PRO A 276 -0.51 -31.12 17.33
CA PRO A 276 0.90 -31.08 17.77
C PRO A 276 1.22 -31.54 19.22
N GLY A 277 0.26 -32.06 19.98
CA GLY A 277 0.48 -32.57 21.34
C GLY A 277 0.62 -31.48 22.42
N LEU A 278 1.01 -31.90 23.64
CA LEU A 278 1.19 -31.00 24.79
C LEU A 278 2.43 -30.11 24.63
N CYS A 279 2.28 -28.82 24.94
CA CYS A 279 3.40 -27.90 25.03
C CYS A 279 4.32 -28.27 26.20
N ARG A 280 5.64 -28.08 26.03
CA ARG A 280 6.58 -28.17 27.17
C ARG A 280 6.26 -27.09 28.20
N ALA A 281 6.61 -27.32 29.47
CA ALA A 281 6.43 -26.32 30.54
C ALA A 281 7.10 -24.96 30.24
N SER A 282 8.10 -24.96 29.35
CA SER A 282 8.83 -23.80 28.84
C SER A 282 8.43 -23.34 27.43
N CYS A 283 7.40 -23.92 26.79
CA CYS A 283 6.95 -23.47 25.47
C CYS A 283 6.23 -22.12 25.59
N ASP A 284 6.63 -21.16 24.76
CA ASP A 284 6.01 -19.83 24.61
C ASP A 284 5.26 -19.72 23.27
N CYS A 285 5.00 -20.86 22.64
CA CYS A 285 4.55 -21.00 21.26
C CYS A 285 3.10 -20.55 20.99
N MET A 286 2.29 -20.29 22.03
CA MET A 286 0.89 -19.83 21.92
C MET A 286 0.68 -18.41 22.48
N ASP A 287 1.76 -17.65 22.66
CA ASP A 287 1.78 -16.28 23.20
C ASP A 287 1.32 -15.23 22.16
N ASP A 288 1.02 -15.63 20.91
CA ASP A 288 0.56 -14.76 19.81
C ASP A 288 -0.82 -14.13 20.05
N ASN A 289 -1.56 -14.56 21.09
CA ASN A 289 -2.85 -13.97 21.47
C ASN A 289 -2.74 -12.87 22.52
N ARG A 290 -1.54 -12.52 23.01
CA ARG A 290 -1.40 -11.33 23.87
C ARG A 290 -1.32 -10.08 23.01
N SER A 291 -2.00 -9.01 23.44
CA SER A 291 -1.84 -7.69 22.86
C SER A 291 -0.34 -7.35 22.80
N GLN A 292 0.19 -7.15 21.59
CA GLN A 292 1.58 -6.76 21.39
C GLN A 292 1.85 -5.49 22.20
N LYS A 293 2.85 -5.54 23.08
CA LYS A 293 3.20 -4.39 23.91
C LYS A 293 3.78 -3.29 23.01
N PRO A 294 3.63 -2.00 23.38
CA PRO A 294 4.13 -0.90 22.56
C PRO A 294 5.61 -1.08 22.17
N TRP A 295 6.49 -1.47 23.11
CA TRP A 295 7.91 -1.70 22.83
C TRP A 295 8.21 -2.84 21.83
N GLU A 296 7.24 -3.74 21.58
CA GLU A 296 7.35 -4.80 20.58
C GLU A 296 7.01 -4.28 19.17
N THR A 297 6.21 -3.22 19.08
CA THR A 297 5.75 -2.58 17.84
C THR A 297 6.44 -1.25 17.54
N THR A 298 7.03 -0.59 18.55
CA THR A 298 7.74 0.70 18.48
C THR A 298 9.23 0.51 18.78
N LYS A 299 9.88 -0.48 18.16
CA LYS A 299 11.33 -0.65 18.32
C LYS A 299 12.04 0.52 17.63
N GLU A 300 13.11 1.08 18.21
CA GLU A 300 13.83 2.22 17.61
C GLU A 300 14.31 1.96 16.16
N TRP A 301 14.56 0.70 15.80
CA TRP A 301 14.92 0.32 14.43
C TRP A 301 13.71 0.17 13.49
N LEU A 302 12.50 -0.05 14.01
CA LEU A 302 11.22 0.05 13.28
C LEU A 302 10.87 1.52 13.03
N GLU A 303 11.21 2.40 13.98
CA GLU A 303 10.98 3.84 13.91
C GLU A 303 12.19 4.66 13.45
N ASP A 304 13.22 4.04 12.87
CA ASP A 304 14.36 4.78 12.30
C ASP A 304 13.82 5.69 11.17
N PRO A 305 13.81 7.04 11.36
CA PRO A 305 13.22 7.95 10.41
C PRO A 305 13.92 7.90 9.05
N LYS A 306 15.22 7.58 9.04
CA LYS A 306 16.00 7.41 7.81
C LYS A 306 15.58 6.15 7.09
N ARG A 307 15.46 5.03 7.80
CA ARG A 307 14.98 3.75 7.23
C ARG A 307 13.56 3.88 6.69
N ALA A 308 12.65 4.47 7.46
CA ALA A 308 11.29 4.72 7.02
C ALA A 308 11.24 5.64 5.78
N SER A 309 12.09 6.66 5.75
CA SER A 309 12.25 7.56 4.59
C SER A 309 12.78 6.81 3.37
N ASP A 310 13.80 5.96 3.52
CA ASP A 310 14.42 5.24 2.41
C ASP A 310 13.52 4.12 1.88
N ALA A 311 12.82 3.40 2.77
CA ALA A 311 11.77 2.45 2.38
C ALA A 311 10.62 3.16 1.65
N LYS A 312 10.16 4.32 2.15
CA LYS A 312 9.14 5.14 1.48
C LYS A 312 9.60 5.58 0.10
N LYS A 313 10.84 6.08 -0.05
CA LYS A 313 11.42 6.45 -1.35
C LYS A 313 11.52 5.25 -2.29
N ALA A 314 11.88 4.06 -1.80
CA ALA A 314 11.95 2.85 -2.61
C ALA A 314 10.55 2.43 -3.11
N ILE A 315 9.55 2.44 -2.22
CA ILE A 315 8.14 2.17 -2.55
C ILE A 315 7.62 3.20 -3.57
N GLU A 316 7.90 4.49 -3.39
CA GLU A 316 7.50 5.56 -4.31
C GLU A 316 8.20 5.42 -5.67
N ALA A 317 9.51 5.15 -5.68
CA ALA A 317 10.27 4.94 -6.91
C ALA A 317 9.76 3.72 -7.69
N LEU A 318 9.40 2.63 -7.01
CA LEU A 318 8.81 1.45 -7.64
C LEU A 318 7.37 1.73 -8.12
N SER A 319 6.57 2.45 -7.32
CA SER A 319 5.20 2.86 -7.68
C SER A 319 5.16 3.78 -8.89
N ALA A 320 6.19 4.61 -9.09
CA ALA A 320 6.31 5.48 -10.26
C ALA A 320 6.54 4.68 -11.56
N GLN A 321 7.00 3.42 -11.47
CA GLN A 321 7.20 2.54 -12.63
C GLN A 321 5.90 1.85 -13.05
N GLN A 322 4.84 2.63 -13.29
CA GLN A 322 3.48 2.12 -13.60
C GLN A 322 3.40 1.21 -14.83
N ARG A 323 4.41 1.28 -15.73
CA ARG A 323 4.53 0.40 -16.90
C ARG A 323 4.94 -1.03 -16.53
N PHE A 324 5.54 -1.20 -15.36
CA PHE A 324 6.13 -2.45 -14.91
C PHE A 324 5.35 -3.01 -13.71
N VAL A 325 5.01 -2.16 -12.75
CA VAL A 325 4.35 -2.57 -11.51
C VAL A 325 3.09 -1.75 -11.28
N ARG A 326 2.03 -2.40 -10.81
CA ARG A 326 0.83 -1.77 -10.30
C ARG A 326 0.78 -1.93 -8.79
N ARG A 327 0.66 -0.81 -8.07
CA ARG A 327 0.40 -0.84 -6.63
C ARG A 327 -1.06 -1.20 -6.39
N ARG A 328 -1.30 -2.20 -5.56
CA ARG A 328 -2.63 -2.67 -5.13
C ARG A 328 -2.83 -2.53 -3.63
N GLY A 329 -4.10 -2.70 -3.24
CA GLY A 329 -4.54 -2.74 -1.86
C GLY A 329 -4.31 -1.44 -1.07
N THR A 330 -4.20 -0.31 -1.78
CA THR A 330 -4.29 1.02 -1.17
C THR A 330 -5.59 1.20 -0.39
N THR A 331 -6.68 0.56 -0.84
CA THR A 331 -7.98 0.59 -0.15
C THR A 331 -8.10 -0.46 0.96
N SER A 332 -7.46 -1.61 0.81
CA SER A 332 -7.52 -2.71 1.77
C SER A 332 -6.42 -2.62 2.85
N ASN A 333 -5.57 -1.58 2.81
CA ASN A 333 -4.33 -1.42 3.59
C ASN A 333 -3.31 -2.54 3.42
N PHE A 334 -3.50 -3.41 2.44
CA PHE A 334 -2.52 -4.40 2.07
C PHE A 334 -1.72 -3.90 0.88
N HIS A 335 -0.58 -3.28 1.14
CA HIS A 335 0.24 -2.67 0.09
C HIS A 335 1.03 -3.73 -0.68
N TYR A 336 0.44 -4.24 -1.76
CA TYR A 336 1.10 -5.16 -2.67
C TYR A 336 1.53 -4.47 -3.96
N PHE A 337 2.57 -5.01 -4.58
CA PHE A 337 2.98 -4.68 -5.94
C PHE A 337 2.69 -5.88 -6.82
N GLU A 338 1.84 -5.73 -7.82
CA GLU A 338 1.61 -6.74 -8.86
C GLU A 338 2.27 -6.31 -10.16
N THR A 339 2.66 -7.26 -11.02
CA THR A 339 3.16 -6.93 -12.35
C THR A 339 2.04 -6.31 -13.18
N ALA A 340 2.36 -5.27 -13.97
CA ALA A 340 1.36 -4.60 -14.81
C ALA A 340 0.87 -5.48 -15.98
N GLN A 341 1.56 -6.59 -16.26
CA GLN A 341 1.20 -7.54 -17.31
C GLN A 341 0.37 -8.70 -16.74
N THR A 342 -0.91 -8.73 -17.10
CA THR A 342 -1.85 -9.80 -16.70
C THR A 342 -1.93 -10.94 -17.72
N ARG A 343 -1.37 -10.77 -18.92
CA ARG A 343 -1.31 -11.82 -19.96
C ARG A 343 0.05 -12.51 -19.91
N GLN A 344 0.04 -13.84 -19.93
CA GLN A 344 1.26 -14.63 -20.14
C GLN A 344 1.85 -14.25 -21.50
N ALA A 345 2.87 -13.40 -21.47
CA ALA A 345 3.63 -13.04 -22.65
C ALA A 345 4.45 -14.26 -23.14
N ASP A 346 4.97 -14.17 -24.36
CA ASP A 346 5.96 -15.10 -24.89
C ASP A 346 7.09 -15.31 -23.86
N GLN A 347 7.23 -16.54 -23.39
CA GLN A 347 8.20 -16.92 -22.37
C GLN A 347 9.59 -17.20 -22.95
N THR A 348 9.81 -17.08 -24.26
CA THR A 348 11.10 -17.37 -24.91
C THR A 348 12.26 -16.63 -24.25
N HIS A 349 12.11 -15.32 -24.02
CA HIS A 349 13.15 -14.52 -23.38
C HIS A 349 13.30 -14.83 -21.88
N THR A 350 12.19 -15.11 -21.19
CA THR A 350 12.18 -15.51 -19.78
C THR A 350 12.92 -16.84 -19.59
N ASN A 351 12.65 -17.82 -20.45
CA ASN A 351 13.29 -19.14 -20.44
C ASN A 351 14.78 -19.03 -20.78
N ALA A 352 15.15 -18.17 -21.74
CA ALA A 352 16.55 -17.88 -22.04
C ALA A 352 17.28 -17.25 -20.84
N ALA A 353 16.64 -16.32 -20.12
CA ALA A 353 17.20 -15.70 -18.92
C ALA A 353 17.39 -16.72 -17.79
N MET A 354 16.40 -17.58 -17.55
CA MET A 354 16.50 -18.65 -16.54
C MET A 354 17.54 -19.71 -16.92
N TYR A 355 17.66 -20.06 -18.21
CA TYR A 355 18.70 -20.95 -18.70
C TYR A 355 20.08 -20.37 -18.43
N LEU A 356 20.32 -19.11 -18.79
CA LEU A 356 21.60 -18.45 -18.52
C LEU A 356 21.85 -18.36 -17.00
N CYS A 357 20.82 -18.04 -16.20
CA CYS A 357 20.90 -17.99 -14.75
C CYS A 357 21.43 -19.33 -14.19
N LYS A 358 20.86 -20.45 -14.63
CA LYS A 358 21.32 -21.79 -14.24
C LYS A 358 22.79 -22.03 -14.57
N VAL A 359 23.25 -21.59 -15.76
CA VAL A 359 24.68 -21.69 -16.14
C VAL A 359 25.57 -20.89 -15.19
N LEU A 360 25.15 -19.68 -14.78
CA LEU A 360 25.89 -18.88 -13.80
C LEU A 360 25.92 -19.58 -12.43
N GLU A 361 24.79 -20.09 -11.95
CA GLU A 361 24.72 -20.80 -10.67
C GLU A 361 25.59 -22.07 -10.64
N GLU A 362 25.57 -22.87 -11.71
CA GLU A 362 26.43 -24.05 -11.87
C GLU A 362 27.91 -23.65 -11.88
N SER A 363 28.24 -22.53 -12.52
CA SER A 363 29.59 -21.99 -12.55
C SER A 363 30.05 -21.54 -11.16
N VAL A 364 29.19 -20.87 -10.40
CA VAL A 364 29.47 -20.51 -8.99
C VAL A 364 29.70 -21.77 -8.15
N ARG A 365 28.80 -22.76 -8.22
CA ARG A 365 28.96 -24.03 -7.48
C ARG A 365 30.26 -24.74 -7.84
N SER A 366 30.65 -24.73 -9.11
CA SER A 366 31.93 -25.31 -9.57
C SER A 366 33.14 -24.57 -9.00
N VAL A 367 33.10 -23.24 -8.94
CA VAL A 367 34.19 -22.42 -8.38
C VAL A 367 34.29 -22.57 -6.86
N LEU A 368 33.16 -22.67 -6.15
CA LEU A 368 33.17 -22.87 -4.69
C LEU A 368 33.71 -24.26 -4.27
N LYS A 369 33.68 -25.24 -5.18
CA LYS A 369 34.31 -26.56 -4.99
C LYS A 369 35.82 -26.57 -5.24
N ASP A 370 36.40 -25.45 -5.64
CA ASP A 370 37.84 -25.31 -5.89
C ASP A 370 38.28 -23.87 -5.55
N LEU A 371 38.17 -23.52 -4.26
CA LEU A 371 38.52 -22.20 -3.73
C LEU A 371 40.03 -22.14 -3.43
N PRO A 372 40.84 -21.35 -4.16
CA PRO A 372 42.25 -21.22 -3.82
C PRO A 372 42.41 -20.54 -2.48
N ILE A 373 43.23 -21.11 -1.60
CA ILE A 373 43.51 -20.51 -0.29
C ILE A 373 44.04 -19.08 -0.38
N LEU A 374 44.81 -18.77 -1.42
CA LEU A 374 45.36 -17.44 -1.67
C LEU A 374 44.27 -16.37 -1.86
N ALA A 375 43.09 -16.77 -2.36
CA ALA A 375 41.97 -15.85 -2.52
C ALA A 375 41.30 -15.46 -1.18
N LEU A 376 41.58 -16.19 -0.10
CA LEU A 376 41.04 -15.94 1.24
C LEU A 376 41.98 -15.11 2.13
N GLN A 377 43.17 -14.74 1.64
CA GLN A 377 44.15 -13.94 2.38
C GLN A 377 43.82 -12.43 2.31
N GLU A 378 44.11 -11.68 3.38
CA GLU A 378 43.55 -10.35 3.68
C GLU A 378 43.86 -9.23 2.67
N ASN A 379 44.77 -9.44 1.72
CA ASN A 379 45.22 -8.39 0.80
C ASN A 379 44.36 -8.24 -0.47
N GLY A 380 43.31 -9.06 -0.64
CA GLY A 380 42.44 -9.06 -1.82
C GLY A 380 40.99 -8.63 -1.56
N ASP A 381 40.20 -8.57 -2.64
CA ASP A 381 38.75 -8.41 -2.51
C ASP A 381 38.15 -9.56 -1.70
N SER A 382 37.31 -9.23 -0.73
CA SER A 382 36.72 -10.21 0.18
C SER A 382 35.86 -11.25 -0.57
N VAL A 383 36.13 -12.53 -0.34
CA VAL A 383 35.31 -13.63 -0.88
C VAL A 383 34.06 -13.78 -0.03
N ARG A 384 32.88 -13.60 -0.63
CA ARG A 384 31.58 -13.82 0.01
C ARG A 384 30.85 -14.97 -0.64
N ILE A 385 30.15 -15.77 0.15
CA ILE A 385 29.28 -16.84 -0.36
C ILE A 385 28.03 -16.20 -0.98
N PRO A 386 27.80 -16.33 -2.30
CA PRO A 386 26.66 -15.72 -2.97
C PRO A 386 25.40 -16.57 -2.73
N ALA A 387 24.71 -16.37 -1.60
CA ALA A 387 23.51 -17.15 -1.26
C ALA A 387 22.47 -17.15 -2.38
N GLY A 388 22.26 -16.01 -3.04
CA GLY A 388 21.36 -15.87 -4.19
C GLY A 388 21.63 -16.89 -5.28
N ALA A 389 22.90 -17.13 -5.61
CA ALA A 389 23.31 -18.12 -6.60
C ALA A 389 23.08 -19.59 -6.20
N LEU A 390 22.92 -19.85 -4.90
CA LEU A 390 22.96 -21.20 -4.34
C LEU A 390 21.59 -21.69 -3.88
N MET A 391 20.68 -20.77 -3.54
CA MET A 391 19.30 -21.07 -3.14
C MET A 391 18.43 -21.45 -4.34
N LYS A 392 17.33 -22.16 -4.05
CA LYS A 392 16.32 -22.52 -5.04
C LYS A 392 15.62 -21.25 -5.56
N PRO A 393 15.10 -21.26 -6.80
CA PRO A 393 14.36 -20.10 -7.33
C PRO A 393 13.16 -19.65 -6.49
N SER A 394 12.53 -20.56 -5.73
CA SER A 394 11.43 -20.26 -4.82
C SER A 394 11.88 -19.60 -3.51
N GLU A 395 13.18 -19.61 -3.23
CA GLU A 395 13.80 -19.14 -1.99
C GLU A 395 14.77 -17.99 -2.30
N ASP A 396 14.44 -17.13 -3.27
CA ASP A 396 15.31 -16.05 -3.76
C ASP A 396 15.30 -14.80 -2.85
N TYR A 397 15.54 -15.01 -1.55
CA TYR A 397 15.69 -13.96 -0.56
C TYR A 397 16.96 -14.20 0.27
N VAL A 398 17.61 -13.13 0.73
CA VAL A 398 18.90 -13.26 1.43
C VAL A 398 18.71 -14.02 2.75
N PRO A 399 19.57 -15.01 3.07
CA PRO A 399 19.51 -15.69 4.36
C PRO A 399 19.67 -14.71 5.50
N VAL A 400 18.98 -15.00 6.61
CA VAL A 400 19.16 -14.25 7.85
C VAL A 400 20.58 -14.44 8.35
N GLN A 401 21.08 -15.67 8.32
CA GLN A 401 22.40 -16.01 8.84
C GLN A 401 23.12 -17.03 7.96
N PHE A 402 24.44 -16.85 7.84
CA PHE A 402 25.38 -17.80 7.29
C PHE A 402 26.04 -18.57 8.43
N GLN A 403 25.97 -19.89 8.43
CA GLN A 403 26.61 -20.71 9.46
C GLN A 403 27.56 -21.73 8.84
N LEU A 404 28.71 -21.94 9.47
CA LEU A 404 29.51 -23.14 9.18
C LEU A 404 28.82 -24.32 9.86
N SER A 405 28.66 -25.45 9.16
CA SER A 405 28.06 -26.64 9.74
C SER A 405 28.72 -27.01 11.08
N GLN A 406 27.92 -27.42 12.07
CA GLN A 406 28.41 -27.67 13.44
C GLN A 406 29.51 -28.73 13.49
N THR A 407 29.46 -29.69 12.57
CA THR A 407 30.43 -30.79 12.46
C THR A 407 31.69 -30.40 11.69
N SER A 408 31.75 -29.17 11.15
CA SER A 408 32.85 -28.73 10.30
C SER A 408 34.10 -28.42 11.11
N SER A 409 35.20 -29.15 10.82
CA SER A 409 36.54 -28.83 11.33
C SER A 409 37.04 -27.44 10.86
N ALA A 410 36.37 -26.85 9.86
CA ALA A 410 36.69 -25.54 9.31
C ALA A 410 36.62 -24.41 10.33
N ARG A 411 35.77 -24.50 11.36
CA ARG A 411 35.66 -23.47 12.42
C ARG A 411 36.98 -23.17 13.14
N LYS A 412 37.97 -24.07 13.07
CA LYS A 412 39.30 -23.88 13.66
C LYS A 412 40.23 -22.99 12.84
N TRP A 413 39.98 -22.86 11.53
CA TRP A 413 40.88 -22.20 10.59
C TRP A 413 40.19 -21.26 9.59
N LEU A 414 38.86 -21.22 9.59
CA LEU A 414 38.01 -20.40 8.72
C LEU A 414 37.00 -19.64 9.58
N CYS A 415 36.95 -18.33 9.39
CA CYS A 415 35.91 -17.46 9.89
C CYS A 415 34.92 -17.19 8.76
N LEU A 416 33.64 -17.36 9.05
CA LEU A 416 32.52 -17.01 8.17
C LEU A 416 31.76 -15.88 8.84
N GLY A 417 31.68 -14.73 8.17
CA GLY A 417 30.83 -13.62 8.57
C GLY A 417 29.38 -14.07 8.56
N GLU A 418 28.77 -14.19 9.73
CA GLU A 418 27.41 -14.70 9.88
C GLU A 418 26.36 -13.82 9.18
N GLU A 419 26.67 -12.54 9.01
CA GLU A 419 25.79 -11.57 8.36
C GLU A 419 25.97 -11.63 6.83
N ASP A 420 27.19 -11.44 6.34
CA ASP A 420 27.46 -11.17 4.92
C ASP A 420 28.07 -12.34 4.15
N GLY A 421 28.24 -13.49 4.80
CA GLY A 421 28.83 -14.69 4.20
C GLY A 421 30.30 -14.51 3.83
N LYS A 422 30.99 -13.49 4.37
CA LYS A 422 32.40 -13.23 4.08
C LYS A 422 33.29 -14.31 4.68
N LEU A 423 34.20 -14.84 3.88
CA LEU A 423 35.20 -15.80 4.30
C LEU A 423 36.51 -15.08 4.65
N SER A 424 37.10 -15.44 5.79
CA SER A 424 38.47 -15.07 6.15
C SER A 424 39.17 -16.21 6.86
N LEU A 425 40.49 -16.32 6.69
CA LEU A 425 41.28 -17.35 7.37
C LEU A 425 41.55 -16.97 8.83
N ILE A 426 41.51 -17.97 9.70
CA ILE A 426 42.00 -17.88 11.07
C ILE A 426 43.42 -18.47 11.06
N GLY A 427 44.42 -17.64 11.31
CA GLY A 427 45.84 -18.06 11.29
C GLY A 427 46.33 -18.44 9.89
N ARG A 428 47.02 -19.58 9.76
CA ARG A 428 47.65 -20.03 8.50
C ARG A 428 46.71 -20.82 7.57
N GLY A 429 45.44 -20.96 7.93
CA GLY A 429 44.46 -21.77 7.20
C GLY A 429 44.47 -23.26 7.60
N PRO A 430 43.89 -24.16 6.78
CA PRO A 430 43.69 -25.57 7.13
C PRO A 430 45.02 -26.33 7.25
N PRO A 431 45.09 -27.35 8.14
CA PRO A 431 46.30 -28.15 8.33
C PRO A 431 46.64 -29.06 7.15
N SER A 432 45.63 -29.47 6.37
CA SER A 432 45.77 -30.26 5.15
C SER A 432 44.83 -29.72 4.07
N ARG A 433 45.19 -29.93 2.80
CA ARG A 433 44.42 -29.49 1.63
C ARG A 433 44.31 -30.68 0.66
N PRO A 434 43.18 -30.88 -0.03
CA PRO A 434 41.96 -30.06 0.00
C PRO A 434 41.22 -30.12 1.34
N ALA A 435 40.63 -28.98 1.74
CA ALA A 435 39.90 -28.85 3.00
C ALA A 435 38.41 -28.54 2.72
N PRO A 436 37.53 -29.55 2.78
CA PRO A 436 36.11 -29.34 2.58
C PRO A 436 35.49 -28.60 3.78
N PHE A 437 34.51 -27.75 3.50
CA PHE A 437 33.68 -27.13 4.52
C PHE A 437 32.27 -26.94 3.98
N ARG A 438 31.30 -26.89 4.90
CA ARG A 438 29.89 -26.78 4.57
C ARG A 438 29.33 -25.49 5.16
N VAL A 439 28.64 -24.72 4.34
CA VAL A 439 27.93 -23.51 4.75
C VAL A 439 26.43 -23.79 4.70
N GLU A 440 25.75 -23.46 5.80
CA GLU A 440 24.32 -23.60 6.01
C GLU A 440 23.69 -22.20 5.96
N PHE A 441 22.59 -22.07 5.21
CA PHE A 441 21.80 -20.84 5.10
C PHE A 441 20.59 -20.95 6.01
N VAL A 442 20.49 -20.02 6.96
CA VAL A 442 19.42 -19.97 7.96
C VAL A 442 18.48 -18.83 7.61
N HIS A 443 17.19 -19.13 7.55
CA HIS A 443 16.09 -18.20 7.33
C HIS A 443 15.11 -18.25 8.52
N PRO A 444 14.12 -17.35 8.61
CA PRO A 444 13.14 -17.38 9.69
C PRO A 444 12.38 -18.71 9.77
N GLU A 445 12.18 -19.37 8.62
CA GLU A 445 11.52 -20.67 8.50
C GLU A 445 12.42 -21.86 8.84
N GLY A 446 13.71 -21.61 9.12
CA GLY A 446 14.71 -22.63 9.45
C GLY A 446 15.84 -22.73 8.42
N MET A 447 16.53 -23.88 8.40
CA MET A 447 17.61 -24.14 7.46
C MET A 447 17.03 -24.49 6.08
N THR A 448 17.27 -23.64 5.08
CA THR A 448 16.67 -23.80 3.74
C THR A 448 17.61 -24.47 2.74
N ALA A 449 18.91 -24.19 2.86
CA ALA A 449 19.90 -24.61 1.89
C ALA A 449 21.28 -24.78 2.49
N VAL A 450 22.06 -25.64 1.83
CA VAL A 450 23.39 -26.06 2.23
C VAL A 450 24.29 -26.04 1.00
N VAL A 451 25.49 -25.48 1.13
CA VAL A 451 26.51 -25.51 0.08
C VAL A 451 27.79 -26.17 0.60
N ASP A 452 28.28 -27.12 -0.19
CA ASP A 452 29.58 -27.74 0.02
C ASP A 452 30.64 -26.95 -0.75
N CYS A 453 31.66 -26.51 -0.01
CA CYS A 453 32.79 -25.76 -0.51
C CYS A 453 34.09 -26.52 -0.22
N MET A 454 35.16 -26.18 -0.93
CA MET A 454 36.46 -26.82 -0.73
C MET A 454 37.59 -25.83 -0.96
N VAL A 455 38.47 -25.70 0.03
CA VAL A 455 39.70 -24.91 -0.10
C VAL A 455 40.83 -25.78 -0.64
N THR A 456 41.51 -25.32 -1.70
CA THR A 456 42.56 -26.06 -2.41
C THR A 456 43.86 -25.27 -2.50
N ASP A 457 44.95 -25.95 -2.86
CA ASP A 457 46.25 -25.37 -3.24
C ASP A 457 46.32 -24.95 -4.72
N ALA A 458 45.19 -25.02 -5.43
CA ALA A 458 45.17 -24.73 -6.84
C ALA A 458 45.64 -23.30 -7.11
N GLN A 459 46.70 -23.16 -7.90
CA GLN A 459 47.07 -21.86 -8.48
C GLN A 459 46.17 -21.50 -9.68
N VAL A 460 45.46 -22.50 -10.21
CA VAL A 460 44.57 -22.33 -11.34
C VAL A 460 43.34 -21.53 -10.90
N LYS A 461 43.15 -20.37 -11.53
CA LYS A 461 41.99 -19.50 -11.30
C LYS A 461 40.76 -20.09 -12.00
N SER A 462 40.11 -21.06 -11.36
CA SER A 462 38.94 -21.80 -11.90
C SER A 462 37.81 -20.89 -12.39
N TRP A 463 37.67 -19.67 -11.82
CA TRP A 463 36.67 -18.69 -12.27
C TRP A 463 36.97 -18.05 -13.64
N LEU A 464 38.21 -18.07 -14.13
CA LEU A 464 38.53 -17.56 -15.47
C LEU A 464 37.98 -18.48 -16.58
N SER A 465 38.10 -19.80 -16.39
CA SER A 465 37.48 -20.77 -17.30
C SER A 465 35.95 -20.73 -17.20
N ALA A 466 35.42 -20.53 -15.98
CA ALA A 466 34.00 -20.32 -15.75
C ALA A 466 33.46 -19.08 -16.48
N SER A 467 34.17 -17.95 -16.45
CA SER A 467 33.81 -16.74 -17.21
C SER A 467 33.68 -17.02 -18.70
N SER A 468 34.64 -17.76 -19.26
CA SER A 468 34.64 -18.11 -20.69
C SER A 468 33.43 -18.99 -21.05
N ARG A 469 33.08 -19.94 -20.18
CA ARG A 469 31.88 -20.79 -20.33
C ARG A 469 30.58 -19.98 -20.27
N ILE A 470 30.47 -19.08 -19.30
CA ILE A 470 29.30 -18.19 -19.15
C ILE A 470 29.13 -17.33 -20.41
N VAL A 471 30.21 -16.72 -20.90
CA VAL A 471 30.16 -15.86 -22.08
C VAL A 471 29.84 -16.65 -23.35
N ALA A 472 30.39 -17.86 -23.51
CA ALA A 472 30.04 -18.72 -24.64
C ALA A 472 28.53 -19.04 -24.68
N ARG A 473 27.89 -19.27 -23.53
CA ARG A 473 26.43 -19.47 -23.45
C ARG A 473 25.64 -18.19 -23.65
N PHE A 474 26.16 -17.05 -23.20
CA PHE A 474 25.54 -15.75 -23.40
C PHE A 474 25.56 -15.31 -24.87
N THR A 475 26.63 -15.57 -25.60
CA THR A 475 26.78 -15.17 -27.02
C THR A 475 25.99 -16.06 -27.97
N ASP A 476 25.71 -17.30 -27.59
CA ASP A 476 24.90 -18.25 -28.34
C ASP A 476 23.42 -17.79 -28.47
N VAL A 477 23.10 -17.14 -29.58
CA VAL A 477 21.75 -16.60 -29.85
C VAL A 477 20.72 -17.69 -30.04
N ALA A 478 21.12 -18.86 -30.53
CA ALA A 478 20.21 -19.97 -30.78
C ALA A 478 19.70 -20.57 -29.47
N HIS A 479 20.58 -20.76 -28.48
CA HIS A 479 20.23 -21.36 -27.20
C HIS A 479 19.89 -20.34 -26.11
N CYS A 480 20.32 -19.09 -26.27
CA CYS A 480 20.05 -18.01 -25.32
C CYS A 480 19.46 -16.78 -26.05
N PRO A 481 18.22 -16.88 -26.60
CA PRO A 481 17.56 -15.79 -27.32
C PRO A 481 17.07 -14.68 -26.39
N LEU A 482 17.97 -14.05 -25.65
CA LEU A 482 17.68 -12.87 -24.82
C LEU A 482 17.36 -11.65 -25.70
N SER A 483 16.48 -10.77 -25.20
CA SER A 483 16.16 -9.51 -25.88
C SER A 483 17.41 -8.66 -26.10
N ARG A 484 17.43 -7.86 -27.18
CA ARG A 484 18.59 -6.99 -27.49
C ARG A 484 18.94 -6.04 -26.35
N LYS A 485 17.92 -5.51 -25.66
CA LYS A 485 18.10 -4.61 -24.52
C LYS A 485 18.70 -5.33 -23.31
N SER A 486 18.16 -6.50 -22.96
CA SER A 486 18.68 -7.34 -21.87
C SER A 486 20.13 -7.74 -22.15
N ARG A 487 20.44 -8.13 -23.39
CA ARG A 487 21.82 -8.44 -23.83
C ARG A 487 22.76 -7.27 -23.62
N GLY A 488 22.38 -6.06 -24.02
CA GLY A 488 23.23 -4.86 -23.85
C GLY A 488 23.61 -4.62 -22.39
N VAL A 489 22.63 -4.69 -21.47
CA VAL A 489 22.87 -4.49 -20.03
C VAL A 489 23.72 -5.62 -19.44
N LEU A 490 23.41 -6.88 -19.76
CA LEU A 490 24.18 -8.03 -19.28
C LEU A 490 25.62 -8.03 -19.82
N GLN A 491 25.82 -7.62 -21.08
CA GLN A 491 27.13 -7.51 -21.70
C GLN A 491 28.01 -6.46 -20.99
N GLU A 492 27.45 -5.32 -20.58
CA GLU A 492 28.18 -4.31 -19.80
C GLU A 492 28.73 -4.89 -18.50
N HIS A 493 27.94 -5.71 -17.80
CA HIS A 493 28.34 -6.31 -16.54
C HIS A 493 29.24 -7.53 -16.70
N LEU A 494 29.00 -8.38 -17.69
CA LEU A 494 29.93 -9.44 -18.10
C LEU A 494 31.28 -8.84 -18.54
N GLY A 495 31.26 -7.64 -19.12
CA GLY A 495 32.45 -6.86 -19.48
C GLY A 495 33.38 -6.56 -18.30
N LYS A 496 32.91 -6.69 -17.06
CA LYS A 496 33.72 -6.54 -15.84
C LYS A 496 34.60 -7.76 -15.57
N ILE A 497 34.23 -8.94 -16.07
CA ILE A 497 34.94 -10.22 -15.85
C ILE A 497 35.45 -10.85 -17.15
N PHE A 498 35.03 -10.34 -18.32
CA PHE A 498 35.41 -10.85 -19.63
C PHE A 498 35.62 -9.71 -20.62
N ASP A 499 36.63 -9.83 -21.48
CA ASP A 499 36.88 -8.90 -22.57
C ASP A 499 36.29 -9.45 -23.87
N PHE A 500 35.22 -8.81 -24.35
CA PHE A 500 34.54 -9.23 -25.57
C PHE A 500 35.35 -8.94 -26.85
N GLY A 501 36.31 -8.02 -26.81
CA GLY A 501 37.16 -7.69 -27.95
C GLY A 501 38.24 -8.75 -28.16
N THR A 502 38.98 -9.09 -27.09
CA THR A 502 40.03 -10.12 -27.14
C THR A 502 39.49 -11.53 -26.98
N LYS A 503 38.23 -11.68 -26.55
CA LYS A 503 37.58 -12.97 -26.19
C LYS A 503 38.31 -13.72 -25.08
N VAL A 504 38.90 -12.99 -24.13
CA VAL A 504 39.64 -13.54 -22.99
C VAL A 504 39.00 -13.12 -21.68
N ALA A 505 38.96 -14.02 -20.69
CA ALA A 505 38.54 -13.69 -19.34
C ALA A 505 39.51 -12.69 -18.69
N LYS A 506 38.98 -11.63 -18.05
CA LYS A 506 39.81 -10.62 -17.39
C LYS A 506 40.41 -11.19 -16.12
N GLU A 507 41.66 -10.84 -15.84
CA GLU A 507 42.30 -11.16 -14.58
C GLU A 507 41.72 -10.34 -13.42
N VAL A 508 40.64 -10.85 -12.83
CA VAL A 508 39.99 -10.28 -11.65
C VAL A 508 40.17 -11.20 -10.44
N SER A 509 40.08 -10.62 -9.24
CA SER A 509 40.03 -11.39 -7.99
C SER A 509 38.78 -12.27 -7.93
N LEU A 510 38.84 -13.35 -7.15
CA LEU A 510 37.70 -14.23 -6.94
C LEU A 510 36.52 -13.50 -6.28
N GLY A 511 36.79 -12.68 -5.24
CA GLY A 511 35.75 -11.91 -4.56
C GLY A 511 35.01 -10.99 -5.53
N ARG A 512 35.74 -10.28 -6.40
CA ARG A 512 35.12 -9.43 -7.43
C ARG A 512 34.33 -10.23 -8.46
N TRP A 513 34.83 -11.40 -8.85
CA TRP A 513 34.12 -12.28 -9.78
C TRP A 513 32.79 -12.75 -9.20
N LEU A 514 32.78 -13.21 -7.95
CA LEU A 514 31.57 -13.64 -7.25
C LEU A 514 30.55 -12.51 -7.13
N ASP A 515 30.99 -11.30 -6.77
CA ASP A 515 30.10 -10.12 -6.69
C ASP A 515 29.42 -9.82 -8.05
N VAL A 516 30.16 -9.91 -9.16
CA VAL A 516 29.61 -9.65 -10.49
C VAL A 516 28.65 -10.76 -10.92
N VAL A 517 29.00 -12.03 -10.70
CA VAL A 517 28.16 -13.17 -11.10
C VAL A 517 26.89 -13.24 -10.26
N ASP A 518 26.97 -12.97 -8.97
CA ASP A 518 25.80 -12.91 -8.09
C ASP A 518 24.85 -11.77 -8.50
N MET A 519 25.38 -10.59 -8.81
CA MET A 519 24.59 -9.49 -9.37
C MET A 519 23.90 -9.90 -10.68
N LEU A 520 24.61 -10.58 -11.59
CA LEU A 520 24.05 -11.06 -12.86
C LEU A 520 22.93 -12.08 -12.64
N ILE A 521 23.09 -13.01 -11.69
CA ILE A 521 22.05 -13.98 -11.31
C ILE A 521 20.79 -13.26 -10.85
N ARG A 522 20.91 -12.29 -9.93
CA ARG A 522 19.76 -11.49 -9.45
C ARG A 522 19.08 -10.75 -10.60
N MET A 523 19.85 -10.20 -11.54
CA MET A 523 19.30 -9.52 -12.72
C MET A 523 18.55 -10.47 -13.66
N LEU A 524 19.08 -11.68 -13.88
CA LEU A 524 18.43 -12.69 -14.72
C LEU A 524 17.14 -13.22 -14.09
N ARG A 525 17.16 -13.54 -12.78
CA ARG A 525 15.96 -13.93 -12.03
C ARG A 525 14.89 -12.84 -12.03
N THR A 526 15.31 -11.60 -11.77
CA THR A 526 14.41 -10.44 -11.86
C THR A 526 13.83 -10.32 -13.28
N THR A 527 14.66 -10.41 -14.32
CA THR A 527 14.20 -10.32 -15.72
C THR A 527 13.15 -11.39 -16.04
N ALA A 528 13.32 -12.60 -15.51
CA ALA A 528 12.39 -13.70 -15.70
C ALA A 528 11.03 -13.46 -15.01
N MET A 529 11.05 -12.99 -13.75
CA MET A 529 9.85 -12.70 -12.95
C MET A 529 9.07 -11.48 -13.46
N ALA A 530 9.80 -10.48 -13.94
CA ALA A 530 9.25 -9.17 -14.23
C ALA A 530 8.65 -9.03 -15.64
N HIS A 531 8.78 -10.06 -16.49
CA HIS A 531 8.38 -10.00 -17.91
C HIS A 531 8.81 -8.70 -18.61
N VAL A 532 10.01 -8.19 -18.26
CA VAL A 532 10.50 -6.85 -18.65
C VAL A 532 10.66 -6.73 -20.16
N VAL A 533 10.79 -7.85 -20.83
CA VAL A 533 10.91 -7.89 -22.28
C VAL A 533 9.53 -7.70 -22.90
N LYS A 534 9.22 -6.45 -23.27
CA LYS A 534 8.20 -6.25 -24.30
C LYS A 534 8.66 -7.02 -25.54
N PRO A 535 7.79 -7.81 -26.19
CA PRO A 535 8.10 -8.35 -27.50
C PRO A 535 8.52 -7.16 -28.36
N ASP A 536 9.64 -7.29 -29.08
CA ASP A 536 10.08 -6.26 -30.01
C ASP A 536 8.86 -5.94 -30.88
N SER A 537 8.35 -4.72 -30.75
CA SER A 537 7.19 -4.25 -31.52
C SER A 537 7.46 -4.66 -32.96
N PRO A 538 6.60 -5.51 -33.57
CA PRO A 538 6.91 -6.18 -34.83
C PRO A 538 7.42 -5.08 -35.76
N SER A 539 8.69 -5.20 -36.18
CA SER A 539 9.35 -4.15 -36.95
C SER A 539 8.36 -3.70 -38.01
N SER A 540 7.97 -2.42 -37.95
CA SER A 540 6.93 -1.83 -38.77
C SER A 540 6.91 -2.54 -40.11
N ARG A 541 5.83 -3.30 -40.37
CA ARG A 541 5.64 -4.09 -41.58
C ARG A 541 6.19 -3.25 -42.73
N PRO A 542 7.20 -3.72 -43.50
CA PRO A 542 7.80 -2.90 -44.55
C PRO A 542 6.67 -2.30 -45.36
N PRO A 543 6.73 -0.98 -45.67
CA PRO A 543 5.63 -0.27 -46.29
C PRO A 543 5.11 -1.13 -47.43
N ARG A 544 3.85 -1.54 -47.30
CA ARG A 544 3.18 -2.41 -48.26
C ARG A 544 3.37 -1.70 -49.60
N ALA A 545 4.17 -2.29 -50.50
CA ALA A 545 4.45 -1.69 -51.80
C ALA A 545 3.11 -1.25 -52.39
N SER A 546 2.96 0.05 -52.62
CA SER A 546 1.75 0.64 -53.18
C SER A 546 1.39 -0.16 -54.41
N ALA A 547 0.25 -0.85 -54.38
CA ALA A 547 -0.24 -1.58 -55.52
C ALA A 547 -0.38 -0.56 -56.67
N VAL A 548 0.52 -0.66 -57.66
CA VAL A 548 0.38 0.05 -58.92
C VAL A 548 -0.91 -0.43 -59.53
N ALA A 549 -1.90 0.47 -59.61
CA ALA A 549 -3.16 0.19 -60.28
C ALA A 549 -2.87 -0.19 -61.74
N PRO A 550 -3.41 -1.31 -62.26
CA PRO A 550 -3.29 -1.61 -63.68
C PRO A 550 -4.03 -0.53 -64.47
N ALA A 551 -3.31 0.13 -65.38
CA ALA A 551 -3.87 1.07 -66.33
C ALA A 551 -4.95 0.37 -67.17
N ARG A 552 -6.09 1.04 -67.34
CA ARG A 552 -7.13 0.69 -68.31
C ARG A 552 -6.87 1.37 -69.63
#